data_AF-A0A9X1YCJ1-F1
#
_entry.id   AF-A0A9X1YCJ1-F1
#
_cell.length_a   1.000
_cell.length_b   1.000
_cell.length_c   1.000
_cell.angle_alpha   90.00
_cell.angle_beta   90.00
_cell.angle_gamma   90.00
#
_symmetry.space_group_name_H-M   'P 1'
#
loop_
_entity.id
_entity.type
_entity.pdbx_description
1 polymer ?
#
loop_
_entity_poly.entity_id
_entity_poly.type
_entity_poly.pdbx_seq_one_letter_code
_entity_poly.pdbx_strand_id
1 'polypeptide(L)'
;MNPLKAALGRVQEMVGRGFAPARVGREVETIVAAWRTEGAADLVEELLEQFRAGVEAATEAMAEVKPDSRAAIRAGENTLAALTAARDAVTENGFADSRAS
;
A
#
# COMPACT_ATOMS: atom_id res chain seq x y z
N MET A 1 20.43 4.44 -3.44
CA MET A 1 19.07 4.74 -2.93
C MET A 1 18.43 3.40 -2.58
N ASN A 2 17.88 3.23 -1.38
CA ASN A 2 17.24 1.97 -0.96
C ASN A 2 15.94 1.75 -1.80
N PRO A 3 15.80 0.62 -2.55
CA PRO A 3 14.63 0.36 -3.39
C PRO A 3 13.30 0.38 -2.63
N LEU A 4 13.25 -0.22 -1.44
CA LEU A 4 12.07 -0.20 -0.58
C LEU A 4 11.68 1.23 -0.21
N LYS A 5 12.65 2.04 0.22
CA LYS A 5 12.40 3.44 0.57
C LYS A 5 11.88 4.26 -0.63
N ALA A 6 12.39 4.00 -1.82
CA ALA A 6 11.92 4.66 -3.04
C ALA A 6 10.48 4.25 -3.41
N ALA A 7 10.15 2.96 -3.31
CA ALA A 7 8.81 2.45 -3.54
C ALA A 7 7.80 3.04 -2.55
N LEU A 8 8.11 3.01 -1.24
CA LEU A 8 7.27 3.57 -0.19
C LEU A 8 7.05 5.08 -0.39
N GLY A 9 8.12 5.83 -0.69
CA GLY A 9 8.02 7.26 -0.95
C GLY A 9 7.10 7.58 -2.14
N ARG A 10 7.19 6.81 -3.22
CA ARG A 10 6.32 6.96 -4.39
C ARG A 10 4.85 6.69 -4.05
N VAL A 11 4.56 5.62 -3.30
CA VAL A 11 3.19 5.29 -2.90
C VAL A 11 2.64 6.32 -1.92
N GLN A 12 3.45 6.79 -0.96
CA GLN A 12 3.08 7.89 -0.06
C GLN A 12 2.73 9.17 -0.82
N GLU A 13 3.50 9.53 -1.85
CA GLU A 13 3.18 10.69 -2.70
C GLU A 13 1.83 10.52 -3.40
N MET A 14 1.56 9.35 -3.99
CA MET A 14 0.28 9.08 -4.67
C MET A 14 -0.89 9.16 -3.69
N VAL A 15 -0.76 8.58 -2.50
CA VAL A 15 -1.79 8.64 -1.45
C VAL A 15 -2.00 10.08 -0.99
N GLY A 16 -0.92 10.82 -0.68
CA GLY A 16 -0.99 12.21 -0.24
C GLY A 16 -1.59 13.16 -1.28
N ARG A 17 -1.49 12.82 -2.57
CA ARG A 17 -2.13 13.55 -3.68
C ARG A 17 -3.57 13.11 -3.95
N GLY A 18 -4.11 12.16 -3.19
CA GLY A 18 -5.49 11.68 -3.33
C GLY A 18 -5.73 10.83 -4.58
N PHE A 19 -4.72 10.09 -5.05
CA PHE A 19 -4.90 9.16 -6.17
C PHE A 19 -5.93 8.08 -5.80
N ALA A 20 -6.68 7.60 -6.81
CA ALA A 20 -7.67 6.56 -6.62
C ALA A 20 -7.02 5.25 -6.11
N PRO A 21 -7.65 4.50 -5.18
CA PRO A 21 -7.10 3.26 -4.65
C PRO A 21 -6.68 2.25 -5.72
N ALA A 22 -7.50 2.07 -6.77
CA ALA A 22 -7.18 1.19 -7.89
C ALA A 22 -5.96 1.65 -8.73
N ARG A 23 -5.60 2.93 -8.71
CA ARG A 23 -4.39 3.44 -9.36
C ARG A 23 -3.15 3.21 -8.49
N VAL A 24 -3.31 3.27 -7.17
CA VAL A 24 -2.27 2.95 -6.18
C VAL A 24 -1.98 1.46 -6.18
N GLY A 25 -3.00 0.59 -6.13
CA GLY A 25 -2.83 -0.87 -6.22
C GLY A 25 -2.04 -1.29 -7.47
N ARG A 26 -2.43 -0.80 -8.65
CA ARG A 26 -1.71 -1.08 -9.92
C ARG A 26 -0.24 -0.63 -9.92
N GLU A 27 0.08 0.44 -9.19
CA GLU A 27 1.48 0.86 -9.04
C GLU A 27 2.27 -0.17 -8.22
N VAL A 28 1.67 -0.64 -7.12
CA VAL A 28 2.26 -1.65 -6.25
C VAL A 28 2.40 -3.00 -6.96
N GLU A 29 1.40 -3.41 -7.75
CA GLU A 29 1.50 -4.59 -8.63
C GLU A 29 2.73 -4.49 -9.55
N THR A 30 2.95 -3.32 -10.15
CA THR A 30 4.11 -3.08 -11.04
C THR A 30 5.44 -3.19 -10.29
N ILE A 31 5.52 -2.62 -9.08
CA ILE A 31 6.70 -2.70 -8.21
C ILE A 31 7.00 -4.16 -7.82
N VAL A 32 5.98 -4.88 -7.34
CA VAL A 32 6.11 -6.27 -6.91
C VAL A 32 6.48 -7.18 -8.08
N ALA A 33 5.88 -6.99 -9.25
CA ALA A 33 6.23 -7.74 -10.45
C ALA A 33 7.70 -7.56 -10.83
N ALA A 34 8.21 -6.32 -10.81
CA ALA A 34 9.61 -6.03 -11.09
C ALA A 34 10.54 -6.74 -10.10
N TRP A 35 10.30 -6.60 -8.80
CA TRP A 35 11.13 -7.25 -7.78
C TRP A 35 11.07 -8.77 -7.82
N ARG A 36 9.94 -9.37 -8.19
CA ARG A 36 9.85 -10.81 -8.43
C ARG A 36 10.74 -11.26 -9.58
N THR A 37 10.78 -10.52 -10.69
CA THR A 37 11.68 -10.84 -11.80
C THR A 37 13.16 -10.72 -11.42
N GLU A 38 13.46 -9.88 -10.43
CA GLU A 38 14.82 -9.68 -9.88
C GLU A 38 15.15 -10.66 -8.74
N GLY A 39 14.22 -11.51 -8.31
CA GLY A 39 14.40 -12.44 -7.20
C GLY A 39 14.45 -11.78 -5.81
N ALA A 40 13.94 -10.56 -5.67
CA ALA A 40 14.00 -9.77 -4.44
C ALA A 40 12.82 -10.06 -3.50
N ALA A 41 12.67 -11.31 -3.07
CA ALA A 41 11.58 -11.75 -2.18
C ALA A 41 11.55 -10.98 -0.84
N ASP A 42 12.72 -10.74 -0.24
CA ASP A 42 12.85 -10.00 1.03
C ASP A 42 12.26 -8.58 0.92
N LEU A 43 12.45 -7.90 -0.23
CA LEU A 43 11.87 -6.57 -0.44
C LEU A 43 10.34 -6.60 -0.55
N VAL A 44 9.78 -7.68 -1.11
CA VAL A 44 8.32 -7.87 -1.21
C VAL A 44 7.73 -8.13 0.17
N GLU A 45 8.41 -8.94 0.99
CA GLU A 45 8.00 -9.20 2.38
C GLU A 45 8.06 -7.91 3.22
N GLU A 46 9.20 -7.19 3.20
CA GLU A 46 9.33 -5.92 3.92
C GLU A 46 8.27 -4.90 3.45
N LEU A 47 7.98 -4.83 2.15
CA LEU A 47 6.94 -3.95 1.62
C LEU A 47 5.54 -4.30 2.15
N LEU A 48 5.23 -5.60 2.26
CA LEU A 48 3.97 -6.05 2.85
C LEU A 48 3.84 -5.62 4.30
N GLU A 49 4.89 -5.81 5.09
CA GLU A 49 4.92 -5.42 6.51
C GLU A 49 4.68 -3.92 6.68
N GLN A 50 5.35 -3.09 5.85
CA GLN A 50 5.18 -1.64 5.89
C GLN A 50 3.75 -1.23 5.52
N PHE A 51 3.11 -1.89 4.54
CA PHE A 51 1.71 -1.61 4.23
C PHE A 51 0.74 -2.10 5.30
N ARG A 52 1.00 -3.24 5.96
CA ARG A 52 0.19 -3.70 7.10
C ARG A 52 0.21 -2.68 8.24
N ALA A 53 1.39 -2.23 8.64
CA ALA A 53 1.56 -1.20 9.66
C ALA A 53 0.89 0.12 9.26
N GLY A 54 1.02 0.53 7.98
CA GLY A 54 0.36 1.73 7.47
C GLY A 54 -1.17 1.66 7.48
N VAL A 55 -1.74 0.51 7.12
CA VAL A 55 -3.20 0.28 7.16
C VAL A 55 -3.72 0.29 8.59
N GLU A 56 -3.00 -0.35 9.53
CA GLU A 56 -3.33 -0.34 10.95
C GLU A 56 -3.35 1.09 11.49
N ALA A 57 -2.26 1.85 11.28
CA ALA A 57 -2.17 3.24 11.73
C ALA A 57 -3.25 4.15 11.10
N ALA A 58 -3.56 3.96 9.81
CA ALA A 58 -4.62 4.72 9.15
C ALA A 58 -6.03 4.35 9.68
N THR A 59 -6.23 3.09 10.07
CA THR A 59 -7.48 2.63 10.68
C THR A 59 -7.68 3.24 12.06
N GLU A 60 -6.63 3.24 12.88
CA GLU A 60 -6.64 3.90 14.20
C GLU A 60 -6.89 5.40 14.07
N ALA A 61 -6.18 6.08 13.15
CA ALA A 61 -6.38 7.50 12.90
C ALA A 61 -7.83 7.83 12.48
N MET A 62 -8.46 6.96 11.68
CA MET A 62 -9.85 7.12 11.27
C MET A 62 -10.85 6.96 12.41
N ALA A 63 -10.55 6.11 13.40
CA ALA A 63 -11.41 5.95 14.59
C ALA A 63 -11.46 7.23 15.44
N GLU A 64 -10.40 8.05 15.39
CA GLU A 64 -10.28 9.32 16.13
C GLU A 64 -10.87 10.54 15.38
N VAL A 65 -11.29 10.37 14.12
CA VAL A 65 -11.83 11.49 13.32
C VAL A 65 -13.20 11.90 13.84
N LYS A 66 -13.31 13.16 14.26
CA LYS A 66 -14.59 13.74 14.69
C LYS A 66 -15.57 13.88 13.51
N PRO A 67 -16.88 13.64 13.74
CA PRO A 67 -17.88 13.61 12.66
C PRO A 67 -18.26 14.98 12.09
N ASP A 68 -17.68 16.07 12.59
CA ASP A 68 -18.00 17.44 12.19
C ASP A 68 -17.29 17.89 10.91
N SER A 69 -16.29 17.14 10.42
CA SER A 69 -15.57 17.45 9.18
C SER A 69 -15.73 16.37 8.11
N ARG A 70 -16.75 16.54 7.25
CA ARG A 70 -16.97 15.66 6.07
C ARG A 70 -15.77 15.59 5.12
N ALA A 71 -15.00 16.67 5.02
CA ALA A 71 -13.81 16.71 4.18
C ALA A 71 -12.67 15.85 4.77
N ALA A 72 -12.47 15.93 6.10
CA ALA A 72 -11.47 15.11 6.78
C ALA A 72 -11.83 13.62 6.73
N ILE A 73 -13.10 13.28 6.95
CA ILE A 73 -13.60 11.90 6.82
C ILE A 73 -13.29 11.35 5.42
N ARG A 74 -13.68 12.07 4.36
CA ARG A 74 -13.46 11.61 2.98
C ARG A 74 -11.98 11.46 2.64
N ALA A 75 -11.14 12.38 3.09
CA ALA A 75 -9.70 12.31 2.86
C ALA A 75 -9.07 11.11 3.57
N GLY A 76 -9.51 10.84 4.81
CA GLY A 76 -9.06 9.69 5.59
C GLY A 76 -9.57 8.35 5.03
N GLU A 77 -10.84 8.27 4.63
CA GLU A 77 -11.42 7.10 3.94
C GLU A 77 -10.64 6.79 2.65
N ASN A 78 -10.34 7.81 1.85
CA ASN A 78 -9.56 7.62 0.62
C ASN A 78 -8.13 7.15 0.92
N THR A 79 -7.50 7.70 1.96
CA THR A 79 -6.16 7.29 2.41
C THR A 79 -6.16 5.82 2.85
N LEU A 80 -7.10 5.43 3.70
CA LEU A 80 -7.24 4.06 4.18
C LEU A 80 -7.51 3.08 3.03
N ALA A 81 -8.41 3.44 2.12
CA ALA A 81 -8.72 2.63 0.95
C ALA A 81 -7.50 2.46 0.03
N ALA A 82 -6.71 3.52 -0.19
CA ALA A 82 -5.52 3.47 -1.02
C ALA A 82 -4.40 2.61 -0.40
N LEU A 83 -4.17 2.71 0.91
CA LEU A 83 -3.21 1.87 1.64
C LEU A 83 -3.65 0.40 1.67
N THR A 84 -4.96 0.16 1.80
CA THR A 84 -5.55 -1.18 1.73
C THR A 84 -5.33 -1.80 0.36
N ALA A 85 -5.63 -1.05 -0.71
CA ALA A 85 -5.38 -1.51 -2.09
C ALA A 85 -3.89 -1.80 -2.35
N ALA A 86 -2.98 -1.02 -1.77
CA ALA A 86 -1.54 -1.28 -1.84
C ALA A 86 -1.17 -2.59 -1.14
N ARG A 87 -1.61 -2.81 0.11
CA ARG A 87 -1.38 -4.06 0.86
C ARG A 87 -1.91 -5.28 0.10
N ASP A 88 -3.11 -5.18 -0.44
CA ASP A 88 -3.79 -6.27 -1.13
C ASP A 88 -3.03 -6.62 -2.42
N ALA A 89 -2.59 -5.62 -3.18
CA ALA A 89 -1.72 -5.82 -4.34
C ALA A 89 -0.44 -6.59 -4.00
N VAL A 90 0.25 -6.26 -2.88
CA VAL A 90 1.41 -7.05 -2.44
C VAL A 90 1.03 -8.47 -2.04
N THR A 91 -0.08 -8.64 -1.32
CA THR A 91 -0.54 -9.96 -0.85
C THR A 91 -0.86 -10.89 -2.02
N GLU A 92 -1.56 -10.39 -3.02
CA GLU A 92 -2.01 -11.15 -4.19
C GLU A 92 -0.86 -11.48 -5.15
N ASN A 93 0.10 -10.56 -5.28
CA ASN A 93 1.17 -10.68 -6.27
C ASN A 93 2.51 -11.11 -5.69
N GLY A 94 2.68 -11.09 -4.37
CA GLY A 94 3.96 -11.36 -3.70
C GLY A 94 4.25 -12.83 -3.42
N PHE A 95 3.22 -13.68 -3.34
CA PHE A 95 3.35 -15.07 -2.85
C PHE A 95 2.66 -16.11 -3.75
N ALA A 96 2.34 -15.75 -5.00
CA ALA A 96 1.55 -16.60 -5.88
C ALA A 96 2.24 -17.91 -6.33
N ASP A 97 3.57 -18.05 -6.17
CA ASP A 97 4.30 -19.27 -6.57
C ASP A 97 4.18 -20.45 -5.59
N SER A 98 3.68 -20.24 -4.37
CA SER A 98 3.66 -21.29 -3.33
C SER A 98 2.47 -22.26 -3.42
N ARG A 99 1.59 -22.16 -4.43
CA ARG A 99 0.40 -23.02 -4.59
C ARG A 99 0.47 -24.01 -5.76
N ALA A 100 1.61 -24.13 -6.41
CA ALA A 100 1.84 -25.09 -7.49
C ALA A 100 3.04 -26.00 -7.18
N SER A 101 2.88 -26.89 -6.20
CA SER A 101 3.73 -28.08 -6.00
C SER A 101 2.93 -29.14 -5.26
#